data_AF-A0A7C2HIQ4-F1
#
_entry.id   AF-A0A7C2HIQ4-F1
#
_cell.length_a   1.000
_cell.length_b   1.000
_cell.length_c   1.000
_cell.angle_alpha   90.00
_cell.angle_beta   90.00
_cell.angle_gamma   90.00
#
_symmetry.space_group_name_H-M   'P 1'
#
loop_
_entity.id
_entity.type
_entity.pdbx_description
1 polymer ?
#
loop_
_entity_poly.entity_id
_entity_poly.type
_entity_poly.pdbx_seq_one_letter_code
_entity_poly.pdbx_strand_id
1 'polypeptide(L)' 'MQKHMHWQCECGHVVHANSDDEMVRKAQEHVKTVHGKDIARADVLKTAREAHH' A
#
# COMPACT_ATOMS: atom_id res chain seq x y z
N MET A 1 7.11 -7.09 18.08
CA MET A 1 7.06 -7.82 16.78
C MET A 1 6.81 -6.78 15.70
N GLN A 2 7.83 -6.42 14.92
CA GLN A 2 7.66 -5.42 13.85
C GLN A 2 6.93 -6.12 12.69
N LYS A 3 5.69 -5.69 12.40
CA LYS A 3 4.94 -6.20 11.25
C LYS A 3 5.48 -5.50 10.01
N HIS A 4 6.33 -6.20 9.28
CA HIS A 4 6.73 -5.78 7.94
C HIS A 4 5.56 -6.02 7.01
N MET A 5 5.02 -4.95 6.46
CA MET A 5 3.89 -4.98 5.54
C MET A 5 4.38 -4.43 4.20
N HIS A 6 4.04 -5.14 3.12
CA HIS A 6 4.26 -4.66 1.77
C HIS A 6 2.95 -4.51 1.02
N TRP A 7 2.83 -3.44 0.26
CA TRP A 7 1.74 -3.22 -0.68
C TRP A 7 2.34 -3.18 -2.09
N GLN A 8 1.80 -3.99 -2.98
CA GLN A 8 2.23 -4.04 -4.37
C GLN A 8 1.18 -3.39 -5.26
N CYS A 9 1.63 -2.42 -6.06
CA CYS A 9 0.83 -1.85 -7.12
C CYS A 9 0.93 -2.72 -8.38
N GLU A 10 -0.14 -2.72 -9.18
CA GLU A 10 -0.21 -3.36 -10.49
C GLU A 10 0.87 -2.87 -11.48
N CYS A 11 1.38 -1.65 -11.26
CA CYS A 11 2.48 -1.08 -12.03
C CYS A 11 3.87 -1.66 -11.70
N GLY A 12 3.94 -2.57 -10.71
CA GLY A 12 5.19 -3.18 -10.23
C GLY A 12 5.86 -2.41 -9.08
N HIS A 13 5.32 -1.27 -8.64
CA HIS A 13 5.83 -0.53 -7.49
C HIS A 13 5.49 -1.23 -6.18
N VAL A 14 6.48 -1.40 -5.30
CA VAL A 14 6.30 -2.02 -3.99
C VAL A 14 6.57 -1.00 -2.89
N VAL A 15 5.59 -0.85 -2.00
CA VAL A 15 5.66 0.02 -0.82
C VAL A 15 5.89 -0.84 0.41
N HIS A 16 6.95 -0.55 1.15
CA HIS A 16 7.19 -1.14 2.47
C HIS A 16 6.82 -0.17 3.59
N ALA A 17 6.15 -0.69 4.61
CA ALA A 17 5.75 0.05 5.80
C ALA A 17 5.75 -0.83 7.04
N ASN A 18 5.90 -0.20 8.20
CA ASN A 18 5.83 -0.89 9.50
C ASN A 18 4.47 -0.72 10.20
N SER A 19 3.54 -0.01 9.55
CA SER A 19 2.20 0.25 10.06
C SER A 19 1.19 0.43 8.93
N ASP A 20 -0.08 0.12 9.22
CA ASP A 20 -1.23 0.33 8.33
C ASP A 20 -1.30 1.79 7.83
N ASP A 21 -1.01 2.75 8.71
CA ASP A 21 -1.15 4.18 8.39
C ASP A 21 -0.06 4.66 7.41
N GLU A 22 1.20 4.28 7.69
CA GLU A 22 2.33 4.59 6.81
C GLU A 22 2.14 3.96 5.43
N MET A 23 1.60 2.74 5.39
CA MET A 23 1.29 2.05 4.15
C MET A 23 0.23 2.77 3.32
N VAL A 24 -0.88 3.14 3.96
CA VAL A 24 -1.98 3.85 3.30
C VAL A 24 -1.49 5.18 2.75
N ARG A 25 -0.73 5.93 3.54
CA ARG A 25 -0.18 7.21 3.10
C ARG A 25 0.70 7.07 1.86
N LYS A 26 1.65 6.12 1.88
CA LYS A 26 2.57 5.87 0.76
C LYS A 26 1.86 5.33 -0.48
N ALA A 27 0.91 4.42 -0.32
CA ALA A 27 0.13 3.87 -1.44
C ALA A 27 -0.76 4.94 -2.07
N GLN A 28 -1.46 5.75 -1.25
CA GLN A 28 -2.29 6.86 -1.76
C GLN A 28 -1.45 7.92 -2.47
N GLU A 29 -0.30 8.29 -1.91
CA GLU A 29 0.63 9.21 -2.55
C GLU A 29 1.09 8.67 -3.91
N HIS A 30 1.47 7.39 -3.98
CA HIS A 30 1.86 6.74 -5.23
C HIS A 30 0.73 6.74 -6.27
N VAL A 31 -0.46 6.27 -5.90
CA VAL A 31 -1.60 6.17 -6.84
C VAL A 31 -2.02 7.55 -7.33
N LYS A 32 -1.96 8.57 -6.46
CA LYS A 32 -2.28 9.95 -6.84
C LYS A 32 -1.23 10.58 -7.75
N THR A 33 0.05 10.38 -7.46
CA THR A 33 1.16 11.00 -8.23
C THR A 33 1.46 10.28 -9.54
N VAL A 34 1.41 8.95 -9.55
CA VAL A 34 1.79 8.12 -10.71
C VAL A 34 0.59 7.81 -11.60
N HIS A 35 -0.58 7.57 -11.02
CA HIS A 35 -1.78 7.20 -11.78
C HIS A 35 -2.83 8.30 -11.87
N GLY A 36 -2.69 9.40 -11.12
CA GLY A 36 -3.70 10.47 -11.06
C GLY A 36 -5.04 9.98 -10.50
N LYS A 37 -5.02 8.89 -9.72
CA LYS A 37 -6.22 8.25 -9.14
C LYS A 37 -6.17 8.33 -7.62
N ASP A 38 -7.30 8.06 -6.98
CA ASP A 38 -7.37 7.88 -5.54
C ASP A 38 -7.68 6.40 -5.23
N ILE A 39 -7.06 5.88 -4.16
CA ILE A 39 -7.30 4.52 -3.65
C ILE A 39 -7.82 4.62 -2.21
N ALA A 40 -8.83 3.81 -1.90
CA ALA A 40 -9.37 3.78 -0.54
C ALA A 40 -8.41 3.06 0.41
N ARG A 41 -8.35 3.53 1.66
CA ARG A 41 -7.57 2.89 2.73
C ARG A 41 -7.88 1.40 2.87
N ALA A 42 -9.15 1.04 2.76
CA ALA A 42 -9.58 -0.36 2.87
C ALA A 42 -8.96 -1.25 1.78
N ASP A 43 -8.90 -0.76 0.53
CA ASP A 43 -8.31 -1.49 -0.59
C ASP A 43 -6.80 -1.66 -0.42
N VAL A 44 -6.10 -0.59 -0.01
CA VAL A 44 -4.66 -0.66 0.29
C VAL A 44 -4.37 -1.73 1.35
N LEU A 45 -5.12 -1.69 2.45
CA LEU A 45 -4.93 -2.63 3.56
C LEU A 45 -5.34 -4.05 3.20
N LYS A 46 -6.31 -4.24 2.31
CA LYS A 46 -6.71 -5.55 1.79
C LYS A 46 -5.56 -6.16 0.98
N THR A 47 -5.04 -5.44 -0.02
CA THR A 47 -3.92 -5.90 -0.86
C THR A 47 -2.68 -6.21 -0.03
N ALA A 48 -2.38 -5.39 0.96
CA ALA A 48 -1.21 -5.60 1.83
C ALA A 48 -1.33 -6.79 2.77
N ARG A 49 -2.55 -7.14 3.19
CA ARG A 49 -2.82 -8.34 4.00
C ARG A 49 -2.82 -9.60 3.16
N GLU A 50 -3.30 -9.53 1.92
CA GLU A 50 -3.27 -10.66 0.98
C GLU A 50 -1.85 -11.01 0.55
N ALA A 51 -0.93 -10.04 0.56
CA ALA A 51 0.48 -10.28 0.25
C ALA A 51 1.29 -10.97 1.37
N HIS A 52 0.65 -11.35 2.49
CA HIS A 52 1.24 -12.08 3.63
C HIS A 52 1.05 -13.61 3.56
N HIS A 53 0.64 -14.16 2.41
CA HIS A 53 0.37 -15.60 2.21
C HIS A 53 1.33 -16.24 1.19
#